data_AF-A0A6L6IB74-F1
#
_entry.id   AF-A0A6L6IB74-F1
#
_cell.length_a   1.000
_cell.length_b   1.000
_cell.length_c   1.000
_cell.angle_alpha   90.00
_cell.angle_beta   90.00
_cell.angle_gamma   90.00
#
_symmetry.space_group_name_H-M   'P 1'
#
loop_
_entity.id
_entity.type
_entity.pdbx_description
1 polymer ?
#
loop_
_entity_poly.entity_id
_entity_poly.type
_entity_poly.pdbx_seq_one_letter_code
_entity_poly.pdbx_strand_id
1 'polypeptide(L)' 'MKRLQAFKFQLRPGGQQECEMRRFAGACRFVFNRALALQNENHEAGNKYI' A
#
# COMPACT_ATOMS: atom_id res chain seq x y z
N MET A 1 -0.76 34.04 -24.58
CA MET A 1 -0.12 32.70 -24.45
C MET A 1 -0.32 32.18 -23.04
N LYS A 2 -0.77 30.93 -22.87
CA LYS A 2 -1.00 30.33 -21.55
C LYS A 2 0.30 29.64 -21.10
N ARG A 3 0.92 30.12 -20.02
CA ARG A 3 2.16 29.55 -19.47
C ARG A 3 1.82 28.30 -18.66
N LEU A 4 2.18 27.12 -19.18
CA LEU A 4 2.02 25.86 -18.47
C LEU A 4 3.21 25.69 -17.53
N GLN A 5 2.96 25.71 -16.21
CA GLN A 5 3.98 25.57 -15.18
C GLN A 5 3.55 24.44 -14.24
N ALA A 6 4.45 23.47 -14.03
CA ALA A 6 4.21 22.40 -13.08
C ALA A 6 4.49 22.89 -11.66
N PHE A 7 3.52 22.74 -10.77
CA PHE A 7 3.68 23.03 -9.35
C PHE A 7 3.94 21.74 -8.59
N LYS A 8 4.96 21.75 -7.72
CA LYS A 8 5.24 20.63 -6.82
C LYS A 8 4.75 20.99 -5.43
N PHE A 9 3.77 20.24 -4.94
CA PHE A 9 3.23 20.40 -3.59
C PHE A 9 3.68 19.24 -2.71
N GLN A 10 3.90 19.56 -1.43
CA GLN A 10 4.10 18.55 -0.39
C GLN A 10 2.81 18.36 0.39
N LEU A 11 2.42 17.10 0.60
CA LEU A 11 1.32 16.78 1.50
C LEU A 11 1.74 17.10 2.95
N ARG A 12 0.93 17.89 3.66
CA ARG A 12 1.11 18.19 5.09
C ARG A 12 -0.10 17.67 5.88
N PRO A 13 -0.16 16.36 6.17
CA PRO A 13 -1.24 15.79 6.94
C PRO A 13 -1.20 16.26 8.39
N GLY A 14 -2.37 16.41 9.01
CA GLY A 14 -2.47 16.63 10.46
C GLY A 14 -2.24 15.33 11.25
N GLY A 15 -2.09 15.43 12.58
CA GLY A 15 -1.79 14.27 13.43
C GLY A 15 -2.79 13.11 13.32
N GLN A 16 -4.09 13.41 13.24
CA GLN A 16 -5.13 12.39 13.02
C GLN A 16 -4.99 11.73 11.64
N GLN A 17 -4.80 12.55 10.60
CA GLN A 17 -4.69 12.07 9.23
C GLN A 17 -3.46 11.17 9.06
N GLU A 18 -2.32 11.54 9.65
CA GLU A 18 -1.14 10.67 9.68
C GLU A 18 -1.40 9.35 10.42
N CYS A 19 -2.13 9.39 11.52
CA CYS A 19 -2.49 8.18 12.27
C CYS A 19 -3.34 7.23 11.43
N GLU A 20 -4.36 7.76 10.75
CA GLU A 20 -5.22 7.00 9.85
C GLU A 20 -4.44 6.43 8.66
N MET A 21 -3.57 7.23 8.04
CA MET A 21 -2.70 6.79 6.95
C MET A 21 -1.77 5.65 7.41
N ARG A 22 -1.18 5.75 8.60
CA ARG A 22 -0.31 4.70 9.17
C ARG A 22 -1.09 3.41 9.44
N ARG A 23 -2.30 3.51 10.01
CA ARG A 23 -3.17 2.35 10.26
C ARG A 23 -3.56 1.66 8.97
N PHE A 24 -3.97 2.43 7.96
CA PHE A 24 -4.33 1.90 6.65
C PHE A 24 -3.15 1.18 5.99
N ALA A 25 -1.99 1.85 5.91
CA ALA A 25 -0.78 1.26 5.35
C ALA A 25 -0.35 -0.02 6.09
N GLY A 26 -0.47 -0.04 7.42
CA GLY A 26 -0.22 -1.22 8.24
C GLY A 26 -1.16 -2.38 7.91
N ALA A 27 -2.46 -2.12 7.82
CA ALA A 27 -3.46 -3.12 7.47
C ALA A 27 -3.22 -3.70 6.06
N CYS A 28 -2.95 -2.85 5.07
CA CYS A 28 -2.62 -3.29 3.72
C CYS A 28 -1.39 -4.20 3.70
N ARG A 29 -0.32 -3.81 4.40
CA ARG A 29 0.91 -4.61 4.49
C ARG A 29 0.66 -5.97 5.13
N PHE A 30 -0.13 -6.02 6.19
CA PHE A 30 -0.48 -7.28 6.86
C PHE A 30 -1.24 -8.22 5.94
N VAL A 31 -2.31 -7.73 5.29
CA VAL A 31 -3.13 -8.53 4.38
C VAL A 31 -2.31 -9.04 3.21
N PHE A 32 -1.51 -8.17 2.58
CA PHE A 32 -0.66 -8.54 1.46
C PHE A 32 0.36 -9.62 1.85
N ASN A 33 1.07 -9.43 2.97
CA ASN A 33 2.07 -10.40 3.42
C ASN A 33 1.45 -11.75 3.76
N ARG A 34 0.25 -11.75 4.35
CA ARG A 34 -0.47 -12.98 4.67
C ARG A 34 -0.91 -13.72 3.40
N ALA A 35 -1.45 -13.00 2.41
CA ALA A 35 -1.81 -13.58 1.13
C ALA A 35 -0.58 -14.14 0.40
N LEU A 36 0.53 -13.40 0.41
CA LEU A 36 1.79 -13.83 -0.18
C LEU A 36 2.34 -15.10 0.49
N ALA A 37 2.28 -15.20 1.82
CA ALA A 37 2.70 -16.39 2.54
C ALA A 37 1.86 -17.62 2.15
N LEU A 38 0.53 -17.48 2.16
CA LEU A 38 -0.39 -18.54 1.73
C LEU A 38 -0.11 -19.00 0.30
N GLN A 39 0.14 -18.05 -0.58
CA GLN A 39 0.41 -18.30 -1.98
C GLN A 39 1.77 -19.00 -2.20
N ASN A 40 2.78 -18.68 -1.39
CA ASN A 40 4.06 -19.38 -1.40
C ASN A 40 3.92 -20.82 -0.88
N GLU A 41 3.20 -21.02 0.23
CA GLU A 41 2.89 -22.35 0.77
C GLU A 41 2.15 -23.22 -0.27
N ASN A 42 1.16 -22.63 -0.96
CA ASN A 42 0.44 -23.31 -2.03
C ASN A 42 1.35 -23.70 -3.20
N HIS A 43 2.26 -22.82 -3.59
CA HIS A 43 3.23 -23.10 -4.65
C HIS A 43 4.17 -24.24 -4.24
N GLU A 44 4.70 -24.23 -3.02
CA GLU A 44 5.55 -25.33 -2.51
C GLU A 44 4.80 -26.66 -2.46
N ALA A 45 3.51 -26.65 -2.13
CA ALA A 45 2.65 -27.83 -2.16
C ALA A 45 2.25 -28.30 -3.57
N GLY A 46 2.68 -27.60 -4.63
CA GLY A 46 2.33 -27.92 -6.03
C GLY A 46 0.88 -27.56 -6.39
N ASN A 47 0.20 -26.78 -5.57
CA ASN A 47 -1.15 -26.30 -5.82
C ASN A 47 -1.14 -25.10 -6.78
N LYS A 48 -2.29 -24.84 -7.42
CA LYS A 48 -2.44 -23.66 -8.27
C LYS A 48 -2.35 -22.38 -7.43
N TYR A 49 -1.82 -21.33 -8.06
CA TYR A 49 -1.84 -19.98 -7.52
C TYR A 49 -3.29 -19.52 -7.31
N ILE A 50 -3.56 -18.91 -6.16
CA ILE A 50 -4.81 -18.23 -5.83
C ILE A 50 -4.57 -16.73 -5.93
#